data_AF-A0A811P302-F1
#
_entry.id   AF-A0A811P302-F1
#
_cell.length_a   1.000
_cell.length_b   1.000
_cell.length_c   1.000
_cell.angle_alpha   90.00
_cell.angle_beta   90.00
_cell.angle_gamma   90.00
#
_symmetry.space_group_name_H-M   'P 1'
#
loop_
_entity.id
_entity.type
_entity.pdbx_description
1 polymer ?
#
loop_
_entity_poly.entity_id
_entity_poly.type
_entity_poly.pdbx_seq_one_letter_code
_entity_poly.pdbx_strand_id
1 'polypeptide(L)'
;MVNHGAATLLLIASLLVAVALSGADAGLTAVRHNEAAALRGAKANARLTGRITRFTVRRDAQGGDVLVAKAAPVPELTCTNVHGVQAGETCFSVGQGAGLTQEQFLGFNPNINCEKIFVGQWVCLQATSA
;
A
#
# COMPACT_ATOMS: atom_id res chain seq x y z
N MET A 1 6.89 -17.30 64.99
CA MET A 1 6.44 -18.41 64.13
C MET A 1 5.32 -17.82 63.28
N VAL A 2 5.34 -17.71 61.95
CA VAL A 2 6.16 -18.26 60.87
C VAL A 2 6.20 -17.17 59.77
N ASN A 3 7.39 -16.95 59.22
CA ASN A 3 7.60 -16.29 57.93
C ASN A 3 7.39 -17.35 56.83
N HIS A 4 6.48 -17.15 55.88
CA HIS A 4 6.43 -17.73 54.53
C HIS A 4 5.49 -16.79 53.74
N GLY A 5 5.89 -16.08 52.71
CA GLY A 5 6.48 -16.61 51.48
C GLY A 5 5.49 -16.32 50.35
N ALA A 6 5.94 -15.57 49.35
CA ALA A 6 5.20 -15.13 48.19
C ALA A 6 4.49 -16.27 47.43
N ALA A 7 3.32 -16.01 46.85
CA ALA A 7 2.85 -16.60 45.60
C ALA A 7 1.47 -16.06 45.20
N THR A 8 1.44 -15.35 44.07
CA THR A 8 0.39 -15.45 43.03
C THR A 8 -1.04 -15.74 43.46
N LEU A 9 -1.95 -14.76 43.32
CA LEU A 9 -3.28 -14.95 42.72
C LEU A 9 -3.96 -13.57 42.57
N LEU A 10 -3.60 -12.84 41.50
CA LEU A 10 -4.21 -11.57 41.12
C LEU A 10 -4.86 -11.72 39.74
N LEU A 11 -5.76 -12.69 39.66
CA LEU A 11 -6.70 -12.97 38.58
C LEU A 11 -7.84 -13.60 39.38
N ILE A 12 -9.01 -13.00 39.58
CA ILE A 12 -10.10 -12.91 38.60
C ILE A 12 -11.07 -11.84 39.14
N ALA A 13 -10.84 -10.57 38.80
CA ALA A 13 -11.88 -9.56 38.92
C ALA A 13 -12.50 -9.38 37.53
N SER A 14 -13.82 -9.25 37.48
CA SER A 14 -14.58 -8.78 36.33
C SER A 14 -14.96 -9.83 35.28
N LEU A 15 -15.74 -10.83 35.70
CA LEU A 15 -16.66 -11.51 34.79
C LEU A 15 -18.08 -11.20 35.26
N LEU A 16 -18.78 -10.32 34.54
CA LEU A 16 -20.25 -10.21 34.42
C LEU A 16 -20.63 -8.84 33.82
N VAL A 17 -20.49 -8.70 32.50
CA VAL A 17 -21.36 -7.82 31.72
C VAL A 17 -21.90 -8.64 30.57
N ALA A 18 -23.15 -9.05 30.69
CA ALA A 18 -23.96 -9.56 29.59
C ALA A 18 -24.88 -8.43 29.13
N VAL A 19 -24.75 -7.98 27.89
CA VAL A 19 -25.87 -7.43 27.11
C VAL A 19 -25.69 -7.86 25.67
N ALA A 20 -26.65 -8.67 25.22
CA ALA A 20 -26.82 -9.07 23.84
C ALA A 20 -27.34 -7.91 23.00
N LEU A 21 -26.78 -7.73 21.81
CA LEU A 21 -27.47 -7.09 20.69
C LEU A 21 -27.18 -7.91 19.43
N SER A 22 -28.28 -8.42 18.88
CA SER A 22 -28.46 -9.01 17.56
C SER A 22 -27.72 -8.29 16.44
N GLY A 23 -27.35 -9.04 15.39
CA GLY A 23 -27.45 -8.52 14.03
C GLY A 23 -26.29 -8.81 13.08
N ALA A 24 -26.57 -9.70 12.13
CA ALA A 24 -26.15 -9.63 10.73
C ALA A 24 -24.66 -9.74 10.36
N ASP A 25 -24.33 -10.85 9.71
CA ASP A 25 -23.51 -10.85 8.49
C ASP A 25 -23.93 -9.71 7.56
N ALA A 26 -23.01 -8.81 7.21
CA ALA A 26 -22.83 -8.26 5.87
C ALA A 26 -21.91 -7.04 5.89
N GLY A 27 -21.02 -6.97 4.90
CA GLY A 27 -20.74 -5.70 4.26
C GLY A 27 -19.42 -5.04 4.62
N LEU A 28 -18.34 -5.59 4.07
CA LEU A 28 -17.20 -4.83 3.57
C LEU A 28 -17.73 -3.65 2.71
N THR A 29 -17.89 -2.49 3.32
CA THR A 29 -18.37 -1.25 2.66
C THR A 29 -17.54 -0.07 3.12
N ALA A 30 -16.35 0.08 2.51
CA ALA A 30 -15.64 1.36 2.47
C ALA A 30 -14.64 1.39 1.30
N VAL A 31 -15.09 1.10 0.08
CA VAL A 31 -14.42 1.66 -1.12
C VAL A 31 -15.29 2.80 -1.58
N ARG A 32 -14.75 4.02 -1.48
CA ARG A 32 -15.40 5.24 -1.98
C ARG A 32 -15.77 5.02 -3.45
N HIS A 33 -17.04 5.28 -3.75
CA HIS A 33 -17.57 5.30 -5.11
C HIS A 33 -16.85 6.39 -5.91
N ASN A 34 -15.91 5.98 -6.76
CA ASN A 34 -15.34 6.83 -7.80
C ASN A 34 -15.98 6.37 -9.11
N GLU A 35 -17.05 7.07 -9.49
CA GLU A 35 -17.69 7.13 -10.82
C GLU A 35 -17.61 5.87 -11.70
N ALA A 36 -18.40 4.85 -11.36
CA ALA A 36 -18.77 3.81 -12.31
C ALA A 36 -19.80 4.38 -13.30
N ALA A 37 -19.32 5.03 -14.37
CA ALA A 37 -20.13 5.28 -15.55
C ALA A 37 -20.61 3.91 -16.07
N ALA A 38 -21.92 3.70 -15.98
CA ALA A 38 -22.59 2.49 -16.36
C ALA A 38 -22.33 2.13 -17.83
N LEU A 39 -21.67 1.01 -18.08
CA LEU A 39 -21.85 0.23 -19.31
C LEU A 39 -22.75 -0.97 -18.99
N ARG A 40 -24.02 -0.69 -18.63
CA ARG A 40 -25.06 -1.71 -18.65
C ARG A 40 -25.59 -1.82 -20.08
N GLY A 41 -25.30 -2.94 -20.72
CA GLY A 41 -26.00 -3.36 -21.94
C GLY A 41 -25.33 -2.99 -23.25
N ALA A 42 -24.10 -3.44 -23.48
CA ALA A 42 -23.65 -3.69 -24.85
C ALA A 42 -23.79 -5.18 -25.16
N LYS A 43 -25.00 -5.61 -25.60
CA LYS A 43 -25.08 -6.77 -26.48
C LYS A 43 -24.39 -6.35 -27.77
N ALA A 44 -23.09 -6.61 -27.87
CA ALA A 44 -22.36 -6.28 -29.07
C ALA A 44 -21.45 -7.45 -29.39
N ASN A 45 -21.85 -8.23 -30.39
CA ASN A 45 -20.94 -8.87 -31.33
C ASN A 45 -20.21 -7.77 -32.15
N ALA A 46 -19.75 -6.72 -31.47
CA ALA A 46 -18.83 -5.75 -32.01
C ALA A 46 -17.51 -6.47 -32.03
N ARG A 47 -17.18 -6.99 -33.20
CA ARG A 47 -15.80 -7.30 -33.55
C ARG A 47 -15.01 -6.04 -33.23
N LEU A 48 -14.26 -6.09 -32.13
CA LEU A 48 -13.35 -5.05 -31.66
C LEU A 48 -12.28 -4.88 -32.75
N THR A 49 -12.57 -4.05 -33.76
CA THR A 49 -11.66 -3.73 -34.86
C THR A 49 -10.59 -2.72 -34.45
N GLY A 50 -10.60 -2.28 -33.19
CA GLY A 50 -9.55 -1.48 -32.58
C GLY A 50 -8.67 -2.31 -31.66
N ARG A 51 -7.35 -2.23 -31.86
CA ARG A 51 -6.35 -2.75 -30.93
C ARG A 51 -6.49 -1.98 -29.61
N ILE A 52 -7.21 -2.53 -28.64
CA ILE A 52 -7.21 -2.00 -27.27
C ILE A 52 -5.83 -2.31 -26.66
N THR A 53 -4.81 -1.53 -27.01
CA THR A 53 -3.41 -1.72 -26.54
C THR A 53 -3.26 -1.50 -25.04
N ARG A 54 -4.20 -0.80 -24.43
CA ARG A 54 -4.17 -0.40 -23.02
C ARG A 54 -4.84 -1.41 -22.08
N PHE A 55 -5.57 -2.40 -22.58
CA PHE A 55 -6.22 -3.40 -21.74
C PHE A 55 -5.89 -4.82 -22.21
N THR A 56 -5.61 -5.71 -21.28
CA THR A 56 -5.44 -7.14 -21.54
C THR A 56 -6.58 -7.91 -20.89
N VAL A 57 -7.06 -8.96 -21.57
CA VAL A 57 -8.04 -9.88 -20.98
C VAL A 57 -7.30 -10.79 -20.01
N ARG A 58 -7.71 -10.82 -18.75
CA ARG A 58 -7.27 -11.80 -17.75
C ARG A 58 -8.47 -12.58 -17.24
N ARG A 59 -8.33 -13.89 -17.10
CA ARG A 59 -9.35 -14.73 -16.46
C ARG A 59 -9.31 -14.55 -14.95
N ASP A 60 -10.46 -14.33 -14.32
CA ASP A 60 -10.62 -14.25 -12.88
C ASP A 60 -10.63 -15.65 -12.22
N ALA A 61 -10.71 -15.69 -10.89
CA ALA A 61 -10.72 -16.94 -10.12
C ALA A 61 -12.03 -17.74 -10.29
N GLN A 62 -13.10 -17.10 -10.77
CA GLN A 62 -14.42 -17.66 -10.99
C GLN A 62 -14.59 -18.16 -12.44
N GLY A 63 -13.58 -17.97 -13.30
CA GLY A 63 -13.58 -18.39 -14.70
C GLY A 63 -14.14 -17.35 -15.67
N GLY A 64 -14.43 -16.12 -15.23
CA GLY A 64 -14.85 -15.00 -16.05
C GLY A 64 -13.67 -14.26 -16.70
N ASP A 65 -13.90 -13.64 -17.86
CA ASP A 65 -12.91 -12.80 -18.54
C ASP A 65 -13.06 -11.34 -18.12
N VAL A 66 -11.99 -10.74 -17.57
CA VAL A 66 -11.96 -9.35 -17.09
C VAL A 66 -10.94 -8.54 -17.90
N LEU A 67 -11.30 -7.31 -18.27
CA LEU A 67 -10.40 -6.35 -18.91
C LEU A 67 -9.55 -5.66 -17.83
N VAL A 68 -8.23 -5.89 -17.83
CA VAL A 68 -7.28 -5.29 -16.89
C VAL A 68 -6.42 -4.27 -17.64
N ALA A 69 -6.20 -3.10 -17.04
CA ALA A 69 -5.30 -2.12 -17.62
C ALA A 69 -3.88 -2.69 -17.72
N LYS A 70 -3.28 -2.59 -18.91
CA LYS A 70 -1.85 -2.85 -19.10
C LYS A 70 -1.08 -1.78 -18.33
N ALA A 71 -0.26 -2.22 -17.36
CA ALA A 71 0.62 -1.32 -16.63
C ALA A 71 1.47 -0.52 -17.61
N ALA A 72 1.52 0.80 -17.40
CA ALA A 72 2.45 1.64 -18.14
C ALA A 72 3.89 1.18 -17.82
N PRO A 73 4.82 1.25 -18.78
CA PRO A 73 6.24 1.07 -18.48
C PRO A 73 6.63 2.06 -17.39
N VAL A 74 7.30 1.60 -16.33
CA VAL A 74 7.93 2.52 -15.37
C VAL A 74 9.10 3.16 -16.11
N PRO A 75 9.16 4.50 -16.22
CA PRO A 75 10.27 5.16 -16.90
C PRO A 75 11.58 4.80 -16.22
N GLU A 76 12.62 4.59 -17.01
CA GLU A 76 13.97 4.44 -16.47
C GLU A 76 14.41 5.79 -15.90
N LEU A 77 14.76 5.82 -14.61
CA LEU A 77 15.15 7.02 -13.90
C LEU A 77 16.68 7.08 -13.79
N THR A 78 17.26 8.22 -14.19
CA THR A 78 18.66 8.56 -13.93
C THR A 78 18.73 9.50 -12.75
N CYS A 79 19.46 9.13 -11.70
CA CYS A 79 19.65 10.01 -10.54
C CYS A 79 20.58 11.18 -10.87
N THR A 80 20.13 12.40 -10.64
CA THR A 80 20.88 13.65 -10.91
C THR A 80 21.34 14.36 -9.65
N ASN A 81 20.78 14.02 -8.48
CA ASN A 81 21.24 14.52 -7.19
C ASN A 81 21.26 13.40 -6.15
N VAL A 82 22.41 13.16 -5.55
CA VAL A 82 22.65 12.12 -4.54
C VAL A 82 22.94 12.74 -3.19
N HIS A 83 22.40 12.14 -2.14
CA HIS A 83 22.63 12.52 -0.75
C HIS A 83 23.14 11.33 0.04
N GLY A 84 24.17 11.57 0.85
CA GLY A 84 24.63 10.61 1.83
C GLY A 84 23.86 10.84 3.12
N VAL A 85 23.11 9.86 3.59
CA VAL A 85 22.31 9.95 4.82
C VAL A 85 23.22 10.34 6.01
N GLN A 86 22.78 11.30 6.80
CA GLN A 86 23.48 11.83 7.97
C GLN A 86 22.95 11.22 9.28
N ALA A 87 23.67 11.44 10.38
CA ALA A 87 23.24 10.97 11.68
C ALA A 87 21.90 11.59 12.10
N GLY A 88 20.96 10.74 12.53
CA GLY A 88 19.62 11.17 12.95
C GLY A 88 18.60 11.32 11.80
N GLU A 89 19.01 11.13 10.55
CA GLU A 89 18.11 11.18 9.41
C GLU A 89 17.33 9.87 9.20
N THR A 90 16.13 10.00 8.65
CA THR A 90 15.26 8.92 8.19
C THR A 90 14.92 9.14 6.72
N CYS A 91 14.39 8.13 6.01
CA CYS A 91 13.87 8.35 4.65
C CYS A 91 12.89 9.54 4.57
N PHE A 92 12.01 9.67 5.58
CA PHE A 92 11.02 10.74 5.61
C PHE A 92 11.68 12.11 5.77
N SER A 93 12.60 12.27 6.71
CA SER A 93 13.26 13.57 6.95
C SER A 93 14.14 13.98 5.78
N VAL A 94 14.84 13.04 5.14
CA VAL A 94 15.66 13.29 3.95
C VAL A 94 14.78 13.71 2.77
N GLY A 95 13.72 12.95 2.49
CA GLY A 95 12.77 13.28 1.42
C GLY A 95 12.10 14.63 1.65
N GLN A 96 11.61 14.88 2.87
CA GLN A 96 11.00 16.15 3.24
C GLN A 96 11.98 17.33 3.12
N GLY A 97 13.23 17.16 3.55
CA GLY A 97 14.28 18.17 3.41
C GLY A 97 14.59 18.53 1.96
N ALA A 98 14.41 17.57 1.03
CA ALA A 98 14.51 17.77 -0.41
C ALA A 98 13.20 18.27 -1.07
N GLY A 99 12.13 18.49 -0.30
CA GLY A 99 10.82 18.89 -0.83
C GLY A 99 10.05 17.78 -1.53
N LEU A 100 10.39 16.51 -1.29
CA LEU A 100 9.73 15.34 -1.86
C LEU A 100 8.64 14.80 -0.92
N THR A 101 7.57 14.24 -1.50
CA THR A 101 6.70 13.33 -0.74
C THR A 101 7.41 12.01 -0.48
N GLN A 102 6.91 11.25 0.50
CA GLN A 102 7.42 9.91 0.78
C GLN A 102 7.32 9.00 -0.46
N GLU A 103 6.22 9.07 -1.23
CA GLU A 103 6.08 8.27 -2.45
C GLU A 103 7.10 8.66 -3.52
N GLN A 104 7.39 9.96 -3.69
CA GLN A 104 8.39 10.43 -4.66
C GLN A 104 9.80 9.95 -4.27
N PHE A 105 10.17 10.10 -3.00
CA PHE A 105 11.45 9.63 -2.50
C PHE A 105 11.63 8.12 -2.70
N LEU A 106 10.60 7.32 -2.39
CA LEU A 106 10.63 5.86 -2.63
C LEU A 106 10.64 5.51 -4.12
N GLY A 107 9.98 6.31 -4.96
CA GLY A 107 10.02 6.16 -6.42
C GLY A 107 11.43 6.36 -6.99
N PHE A 108 12.21 7.28 -6.44
CA PHE A 108 13.61 7.48 -6.83
C PHE A 108 14.56 6.42 -6.24
N ASN A 109 14.15 5.73 -5.18
CA ASN A 109 14.96 4.78 -4.42
C ASN A 109 14.26 3.41 -4.25
N PRO A 110 13.88 2.71 -5.34
CA PRO A 110 13.01 1.52 -5.26
C PRO A 110 13.61 0.34 -4.46
N ASN A 111 14.94 0.34 -4.25
CA ASN A 111 15.65 -0.71 -3.50
C ASN A 111 15.93 -0.33 -2.04
N ILE A 112 15.48 0.83 -1.56
CA ILE A 112 15.75 1.26 -0.19
C ILE A 112 14.86 0.53 0.81
N ASN A 113 15.44 0.13 1.95
CA ASN A 113 14.69 -0.26 3.12
C ASN A 113 14.80 0.84 4.18
N CYS A 114 13.70 1.59 4.37
CA CYS A 114 13.67 2.72 5.29
C CYS A 114 13.78 2.35 6.76
N GLU A 115 13.46 1.11 7.14
CA GLU A 115 13.64 0.62 8.52
C GLU A 115 15.10 0.31 8.85
N LYS A 116 15.95 0.19 7.82
CA LYS A 116 17.38 -0.16 7.95
C LYS A 116 18.30 0.86 7.29
N ILE A 117 17.83 2.11 7.15
CA ILE A 117 18.66 3.20 6.63
C ILE A 117 19.81 3.49 7.60
N PHE A 118 20.99 3.82 7.05
CA PHE A 118 22.19 4.04 7.85
C PHE A 118 22.99 5.26 7.37
N VAL A 119 23.79 5.82 8.27
CA VAL A 119 24.66 6.96 7.97
C VAL A 119 25.66 6.59 6.88
N GLY A 120 25.77 7.44 5.85
CA GLY A 120 26.60 7.23 4.67
C GLY A 120 25.94 6.42 3.56
N GLN A 121 24.70 5.97 3.73
CA GLN A 121 23.94 5.36 2.63
C GLN A 121 23.61 6.43 1.57
N TRP A 122 23.91 6.14 0.31
CA TRP A 122 23.54 7.01 -0.81
C TRP A 122 22.08 6.84 -1.19
N VAL A 123 21.37 7.94 -1.29
CA VAL A 123 19.98 8.02 -1.75
C VAL A 123 19.83 9.09 -2.82
N CYS A 124 18.88 8.90 -3.72
CA CYS A 124 18.58 9.83 -4.79
C CYS A 124 17.52 10.85 -4.35
N LEU A 125 17.80 12.14 -4.55
CA LEU A 125 16.88 13.24 -4.23
C LEU A 125 16.29 13.92 -5.47
N GLN A 126 16.86 13.65 -6.65
CA GLN A 126 16.33 14.14 -7.91
C GLN A 126 16.70 13.16 -9.02
N ALA A 127 15.73 12.85 -9.89
CA ALA A 127 15.94 11.98 -11.02
C ALA A 127 15.25 12.53 -12.27
N THR A 128 15.80 12.20 -13.44
CA THR A 128 15.21 12.47 -14.75
C THR A 128 14.80 11.16 -15.40
N SER A 129 13.62 11.12 -16.02
CA SER A 129 13.21 10.02 -16.88
C SER A 129 13.80 10.18 -18.28
N ALA A 130 14.30 9.09 -18.87
CA ALA A 130 14.67 9.03 -20.29
C ALA A 130 13.44 9.08 -21.20
#